data_AF-A0A4Z1PG10-F1
#
_entry.id   AF-A0A4Z1PG10-F1
#
_cell.length_a   1.000
_cell.length_b   1.000
_cell.length_c   1.000
_cell.angle_alpha   90.00
_cell.angle_beta   90.00
_cell.angle_gamma   90.00
#
_symmetry.space_group_name_H-M   'P 1'
#
loop_
_entity.id
_entity.type
_entity.pdbx_description
1 polymer ?
#
loop_
_entity_poly.entity_id
_entity_poly.type
_entity_poly.pdbx_seq_one_letter_code
_entity_poly.pdbx_strand_id
1 'polypeptide(L)'
;MSHSGGIPSRLVFLSDLPHLQDRDKVRFLGCVEQYDIKMDELLLKHQYPHQGSKIIASVNISLVRETLKPTVLQSGAWVNVVGYVQNETFVSKSSNDETIVKVQAIMLWDSVALNLAEYEKAVQARKDAETTG
;
A
#
# COMPACT_ATOMS: atom_id res chain seq x y z
N MET A 1 20.34 -27.45 -4.98
CA MET A 1 20.66 -26.09 -4.51
C MET A 1 19.35 -25.40 -4.19
N SER A 2 18.95 -25.37 -2.93
CA SER A 2 17.72 -24.71 -2.47
C SER A 2 17.94 -23.20 -2.46
N HIS A 3 17.33 -22.49 -3.41
CA HIS A 3 17.24 -21.03 -3.32
C HIS A 3 16.25 -20.70 -2.20
N SER A 4 16.75 -20.39 -1.02
CA SER A 4 15.96 -19.73 0.03
C SER A 4 15.68 -18.28 -0.42
N GLY A 5 14.83 -18.12 -1.43
CA GLY A 5 14.25 -16.85 -1.79
C GLY A 5 13.34 -16.41 -0.64
N GLY A 6 13.54 -15.20 -0.12
CA GLY A 6 12.68 -14.67 0.94
C GLY A 6 11.21 -14.68 0.55
N ILE A 7 10.33 -14.49 1.52
CA ILE A 7 8.87 -14.49 1.33
C ILE A 7 8.52 -13.58 0.13
N PRO A 8 7.81 -14.09 -0.90
CA PRO A 8 7.37 -13.26 -2.02
C PRO A 8 6.31 -12.26 -1.56
N SER A 9 6.31 -11.04 -2.10
CA SER A 9 5.25 -10.08 -1.81
C SER A 9 3.98 -10.43 -2.59
N ARG A 10 2.82 -10.25 -1.96
CA ARG A 10 1.50 -10.36 -2.59
C ARG A 10 1.10 -9.02 -3.20
N LEU A 11 0.75 -9.01 -4.49
CA LEU A 11 0.25 -7.80 -5.15
C LEU A 11 -1.23 -7.61 -4.81
N VAL A 12 -1.58 -6.51 -4.14
CA VAL A 12 -2.91 -6.26 -3.57
C VAL A 12 -3.38 -4.82 -3.80
N PHE A 13 -4.67 -4.57 -3.67
CA PHE A 13 -5.23 -3.23 -3.53
C PHE A 13 -5.17 -2.76 -2.08
N LEU A 14 -5.32 -1.45 -1.86
CA LEU A 14 -5.47 -0.91 -0.50
C LEU A 14 -6.71 -1.49 0.20
N SER A 15 -7.79 -1.72 -0.55
CA SER A 15 -9.02 -2.35 -0.03
C SER A 15 -8.80 -3.74 0.57
N ASP A 16 -7.73 -4.43 0.18
CA ASP A 16 -7.43 -5.78 0.65
C ASP A 16 -6.65 -5.76 1.97
N LEU A 17 -5.94 -4.68 2.28
CA LEU A 17 -5.04 -4.58 3.44
C LEU A 17 -5.71 -4.92 4.78
N PRO A 18 -6.97 -4.49 5.08
CA PRO A 18 -7.63 -4.84 6.34
C PRO A 18 -7.88 -6.34 6.53
N HIS A 19 -7.79 -7.13 5.46
CA HIS A 19 -8.05 -8.58 5.48
C HIS A 19 -6.76 -9.41 5.55
N LEU A 20 -5.60 -8.76 5.54
CA LEU A 20 -4.30 -9.42 5.58
C LEU A 20 -3.82 -9.62 7.01
N GLN A 21 -2.95 -10.61 7.19
CA GLN A 21 -2.41 -10.95 8.51
C GLN A 21 -1.19 -10.09 8.84
N ASP A 22 -0.89 -9.97 10.12
CA ASP A 22 0.36 -9.37 10.58
C ASP A 22 1.56 -10.02 9.89
N ARG A 23 2.51 -9.19 9.48
CA ARG A 23 3.73 -9.60 8.77
C ARG A 23 3.48 -10.22 7.39
N ASP A 24 2.27 -10.15 6.83
CA ASP A 24 2.09 -10.43 5.41
C ASP A 24 2.92 -9.44 4.60
N LYS A 25 3.74 -9.98 3.69
CA LYS A 25 4.53 -9.17 2.77
C LYS A 25 3.66 -8.76 1.60
N VAL A 26 3.48 -7.46 1.44
CA VAL A 26 2.58 -6.89 0.43
C VAL A 26 3.33 -6.04 -0.57
N ARG A 27 2.75 -5.93 -1.76
CA ARG A 27 3.06 -4.92 -2.77
C ARG A 27 1.76 -4.26 -3.18
N PHE A 28 1.71 -2.93 -3.13
CA PHE A 28 0.54 -2.18 -3.57
C PHE A 28 0.95 -0.81 -4.12
N LEU A 29 -0.01 -0.16 -4.76
CA LEU A 29 0.11 1.18 -5.30
C LEU A 29 -0.79 2.11 -4.47
N GLY A 30 -0.29 3.29 -4.11
CA GLY A 30 -1.06 4.30 -3.39
C GLY A 30 -0.73 5.71 -3.83
N CYS A 31 -1.71 6.60 -3.74
CA CYS A 31 -1.56 8.03 -3.94
C CYS A 31 -1.29 8.69 -2.58
N VAL A 32 -0.21 9.46 -2.48
CA VAL A 32 0.14 10.19 -1.26
C VAL A 32 -0.91 11.24 -0.98
N GLU A 33 -1.55 11.14 0.17
CA GLU A 33 -2.41 12.18 0.70
C GLU A 33 -1.60 13.18 1.52
N GLN A 34 -0.80 12.66 2.45
CA GLN A 34 0.00 13.46 3.37
C GLN A 34 1.26 12.70 3.79
N TYR A 35 2.33 13.45 4.11
CA TYR A 35 3.50 12.95 4.82
C TYR A 35 3.53 13.53 6.24
N ASP A 36 3.49 12.66 7.25
CA ASP A 36 3.74 13.01 8.64
C ASP A 36 5.24 12.85 8.96
N ILE A 37 5.94 13.99 8.98
CA ILE A 37 7.38 14.05 9.28
C ILE A 37 7.70 13.57 10.70
N LYS A 38 6.79 13.74 11.66
CA LYS A 38 7.04 13.39 13.07
C LYS A 38 7.02 11.88 13.28
N MET A 39 6.06 11.21 12.66
CA MET A 39 5.90 9.75 12.75
C MET A 39 6.67 9.00 11.65
N ASP A 40 7.14 9.73 10.65
CA ASP A 40 7.74 9.18 9.44
C ASP A 40 6.80 8.25 8.67
N GLU A 41 5.56 8.73 8.52
CA GLU A 41 4.48 7.98 7.91
C GLU A 41 3.94 8.70 6.68
N LEU A 42 3.78 7.96 5.57
CA LEU A 42 3.01 8.40 4.42
C LEU A 42 1.59 7.86 4.54
N LEU A 43 0.60 8.75 4.51
CA LEU A 43 -0.79 8.38 4.36
C LEU A 43 -1.09 8.20 2.88
N LEU A 44 -1.40 6.97 2.49
CA LEU A 44 -1.68 6.62 1.10
C LEU A 44 -3.15 6.22 0.93
N LYS A 45 -3.74 6.67 -0.16
CA LYS A 45 -5.11 6.31 -0.58
C LYS A 45 -5.15 5.77 -2.00
N HIS A 46 -6.10 4.90 -2.26
CA HIS A 46 -6.45 4.42 -3.59
C HIS A 46 -7.94 4.09 -3.56
N GLN A 47 -8.73 4.81 -4.35
CA GLN A 47 -10.19 4.66 -4.36
C GLN A 47 -10.62 3.51 -5.29
N TYR A 48 -9.98 2.34 -5.16
CA TYR A 48 -10.35 1.13 -5.88
C TYR A 48 -10.56 -0.05 -4.91
N PRO A 49 -11.67 -0.79 -5.04
CA PRO A 49 -12.82 -0.50 -5.89
C PRO A 49 -13.48 0.84 -5.49
N HIS A 50 -14.11 1.52 -6.46
CA HIS A 50 -14.75 2.83 -6.22
C HIS A 50 -15.93 2.78 -5.24
N GLN A 51 -16.42 1.57 -4.93
CA GLN A 51 -17.48 1.31 -3.98
C GLN A 51 -16.88 0.56 -2.79
N GLY A 52 -17.04 1.09 -1.58
CA GLY A 52 -16.58 0.44 -0.35
C GLY A 52 -16.09 1.41 0.71
N SER A 53 -15.59 0.85 1.81
CA SER A 53 -14.94 1.60 2.89
C SER A 53 -13.69 2.29 2.39
N LYS A 54 -13.45 3.51 2.88
CA LYS A 54 -12.22 4.25 2.56
C LYS A 54 -11.08 3.64 3.36
N ILE A 55 -10.14 3.01 2.67
CA ILE A 55 -8.93 2.48 3.29
C ILE A 55 -7.79 3.46 3.11
N ILE A 56 -7.11 3.78 4.22
CA ILE A 56 -5.88 4.55 4.25
C ILE A 56 -4.76 3.60 4.69
N ALA A 57 -3.69 3.51 3.91
CA ALA A 57 -2.48 2.86 4.37
C ALA A 57 -1.61 3.91 5.06
N SER A 58 -1.35 3.75 6.36
CA SER A 58 -0.30 4.51 7.04
C SER A 58 1.02 3.75 6.89
N VAL A 59 1.90 4.27 6.05
CA VAL A 59 3.13 3.60 5.65
C VAL A 59 4.32 4.23 6.37
N ASN A 60 4.88 3.52 7.35
CA ASN A 60 6.13 3.92 7.96
C ASN A 60 7.28 3.77 6.96
N ILE A 61 8.03 4.85 6.71
CA ILE A 61 9.11 4.90 5.71
C ILE A 61 10.52 4.92 6.30
N SER A 62 10.67 4.74 7.62
CA SER A 62 11.95 4.91 8.32
C SER A 62 13.10 4.07 7.78
N LEU A 63 12.81 2.87 7.29
CA LEU A 63 13.81 1.98 6.71
C LEU A 63 14.26 2.37 5.29
N VAL A 64 13.49 3.21 4.60
CA VAL A 64 13.75 3.58 3.19
C VAL A 64 13.94 5.08 2.99
N ARG A 65 13.70 5.91 4.02
CA ARG A 65 13.63 7.37 3.96
C ARG A 65 14.81 8.01 3.21
N GLU A 66 16.03 7.59 3.52
CA GLU A 66 17.26 8.15 2.96
C GLU A 66 17.40 7.93 1.45
N THR A 67 16.68 6.95 0.89
CA THR A 67 16.73 6.61 -0.54
C THR A 67 15.62 7.28 -1.35
N LEU A 68 14.66 7.95 -0.69
CA LEU A 68 13.50 8.53 -1.35
C LEU A 68 13.80 9.90 -1.96
N LYS A 69 13.30 10.11 -3.17
CA LYS A 69 13.29 11.43 -3.80
C LYS A 69 12.26 12.32 -3.10
N PRO A 70 12.49 13.63 -2.94
CA PRO A 70 11.51 14.54 -2.34
C PRO A 70 10.14 14.54 -3.06
N THR A 71 10.11 14.29 -4.37
CA THR A 71 8.88 14.23 -5.18
C THR A 71 7.94 13.10 -4.77
N VAL A 72 8.48 12.02 -4.22
CA VAL A 72 7.70 10.87 -3.71
C VAL A 72 6.93 11.22 -2.44
N LEU A 73 7.38 12.24 -1.69
CA LEU A 73 6.73 12.67 -0.43
C LEU A 73 5.62 13.71 -0.66
N GLN A 74 5.43 14.17 -1.90
CA GLN A 74 4.47 15.21 -2.24
C GLN A 74 3.06 14.64 -2.35
N SER A 75 2.07 15.39 -1.86
CA SER A 75 0.66 15.05 -2.04
C SER A 75 0.32 14.92 -3.53
N GLY A 76 -0.42 13.87 -3.89
CA GLY A 76 -0.75 13.52 -5.27
C GLY A 76 0.26 12.60 -5.96
N ALA A 77 1.44 12.34 -5.37
CA ALA A 77 2.40 11.40 -5.93
C ALA A 77 1.87 9.96 -5.85
N TRP A 78 1.96 9.23 -6.96
CA TRP A 78 1.66 7.80 -6.98
C TRP A 78 2.92 6.99 -6.72
N VAL A 79 2.87 6.13 -5.70
CA VAL A 79 4.01 5.37 -5.22
C VAL A 79 3.69 3.89 -5.14
N ASN A 80 4.65 3.07 -5.56
CA ASN A 80 4.63 1.65 -5.28
C ASN A 80 5.28 1.40 -3.93
N VAL A 81 4.69 0.53 -3.12
CA VAL A 81 5.19 0.14 -1.81
C VAL A 81 5.39 -1.37 -1.80
N VAL A 82 6.53 -1.82 -1.29
CA VAL A 82 6.69 -3.18 -0.76
C VAL A 82 6.94 -3.07 0.73
N GLY A 83 6.16 -3.80 1.51
CA GLY A 83 6.19 -3.68 2.96
C GLY A 83 5.57 -4.86 3.68
N TYR A 84 5.53 -4.76 5.00
CA TYR A 84 4.88 -5.73 5.87
C TYR A 84 3.70 -5.08 6.59
N VAL A 85 2.55 -5.75 6.56
CA VAL A 85 1.38 -5.33 7.36
C VAL A 85 1.72 -5.42 8.84
N GLN A 86 1.23 -4.46 9.62
CA GLN A 86 1.35 -4.44 11.07
C GLN A 86 -0.03 -4.64 11.70
N ASN A 87 -0.08 -5.36 12.84
CA ASN A 87 -1.30 -5.66 13.62
C ASN A 87 -2.21 -4.46 13.97
N GLU A 88 -1.74 -3.22 13.82
CA GLU A 88 -2.48 -2.03 14.19
C GLU A 88 -3.40 -1.57 13.05
N THR A 89 -4.69 -1.88 13.18
CA THR A 89 -5.76 -1.30 12.36
C THR A 89 -6.60 -0.36 13.21
N PHE A 90 -6.77 0.88 12.78
CA PHE A 90 -7.60 1.88 13.45
C PHE A 90 -8.80 2.20 12.59
N VAL A 91 -10.00 2.12 13.16
CA VAL A 91 -11.22 2.65 12.51
C VAL A 91 -11.45 4.05 13.08
N SER A 92 -11.40 5.07 12.22
CA SER A 92 -11.74 6.43 12.65
C SER A 92 -13.22 6.50 12.97
N LYS A 93 -13.58 6.95 14.19
CA LYS A 93 -14.97 7.16 14.61
C LYS A 93 -15.57 8.50 14.13
N SER A 94 -14.80 9.35 13.44
CA SER A 94 -15.36 10.53 12.80
C SER A 94 -16.08 10.13 11.51
N SER A 95 -17.15 10.87 11.18
CA SER A 95 -18.20 10.72 10.15
C SER A 95 -17.89 10.17 8.74
N ASN A 96 -16.69 9.66 8.44
CA ASN A 96 -16.25 9.21 7.11
C ASN A 96 -15.91 7.70 6.99
N ASP A 97 -16.09 6.87 8.03
CA ASP A 97 -15.82 5.41 8.03
C ASP A 97 -14.48 5.02 7.36
N GLU A 98 -13.41 5.72 7.75
CA GLU A 98 -12.06 5.45 7.26
C GLU A 98 -11.39 4.37 8.14
N THR A 99 -10.86 3.34 7.48
CA THR A 99 -10.03 2.30 8.12
C THR A 99 -8.58 2.55 7.78
N ILE A 100 -7.75 2.73 8.79
CA ILE A 100 -6.32 2.95 8.68
C ILE A 100 -5.60 1.64 8.96
N VAL A 101 -4.78 1.18 8.01
CA VAL A 101 -3.93 -0.01 8.17
C VAL A 101 -2.47 0.40 8.17
N LYS A 102 -1.70 -0.05 9.16
CA LYS A 102 -0.27 0.25 9.24
C LYS A 102 0.58 -0.72 8.42
N VAL A 103 1.58 -0.17 7.74
CA VAL A 103 2.54 -0.93 6.92
C VAL A 103 3.95 -0.40 7.15
N GLN A 104 4.90 -1.31 7.41
CA GLN A 104 6.33 -0.98 7.37
C GLN A 104 6.86 -1.11 5.94
N ALA A 105 7.27 0.00 5.33
CA ALA A 105 7.92 -0.07 4.01
C ALA A 105 9.34 -0.63 4.12
N ILE A 106 9.69 -1.49 3.17
CA ILE A 106 11.06 -1.97 2.93
C ILE A 106 11.56 -1.59 1.53
N MET A 107 10.65 -1.23 0.61
CA MET A 107 10.96 -0.59 -0.66
C MET A 107 9.83 0.37 -1.02
N LEU A 108 10.16 1.53 -1.58
CA LEU A 108 9.19 2.50 -2.04
C LEU A 108 9.77 3.30 -3.21
N TRP A 109 8.99 3.45 -4.29
CA TRP A 109 9.43 4.20 -5.48
C TRP A 109 8.27 4.88 -6.22
N ASP A 110 8.61 5.91 -7.00
CA ASP A 110 7.66 6.65 -7.84
C ASP A 110 7.15 5.81 -9.01
N SER A 111 5.85 5.94 -9.33
CA SER A 111 5.25 5.33 -10.52
C SER A 111 5.25 6.30 -11.70
N VAL A 112 6.38 6.39 -12.41
CA VAL A 112 6.47 7.23 -13.63
C VAL A 112 5.63 6.61 -14.74
N ALA A 113 4.77 7.42 -15.38
CA ALA A 113 3.85 7.01 -16.45
C ALA A 113 2.81 5.94 -16.03
N LEU A 114 2.21 6.11 -14.85
CA LEU A 114 1.12 5.25 -14.39
C LEU A 114 -0.13 5.37 -15.28
N ASN A 115 -0.53 4.27 -15.91
CA ASN A 115 -1.90 4.08 -16.38
C ASN A 115 -2.72 3.38 -15.29
N LEU A 116 -3.46 4.16 -14.51
CA LEU A 116 -4.19 3.66 -13.33
C LEU A 116 -5.23 2.58 -13.71
N ALA A 117 -5.95 2.77 -14.81
CA ALA A 117 -6.97 1.83 -15.25
C ALA A 117 -6.38 0.49 -15.70
N GLU A 118 -5.23 0.51 -16.38
CA GLU A 118 -4.52 -0.73 -16.73
C GLU A 118 -3.95 -1.43 -15.51
N TYR A 119 -3.42 -0.67 -14.55
CA TYR A 119 -2.97 -1.22 -13.26
C TYR A 119 -4.11 -1.93 -12.53
N GLU A 120 -5.26 -1.27 -12.36
CA GLU A 120 -6.43 -1.83 -11.69
C GLU A 120 -6.92 -3.10 -12.39
N LYS A 121 -7.04 -3.07 -13.72
CA LYS A 121 -7.42 -4.24 -14.52
C LYS A 121 -6.44 -5.40 -14.34
N ALA A 122 -5.13 -5.13 -14.36
CA ALA A 122 -4.10 -6.15 -14.23
C ALA A 122 -4.08 -6.80 -12.83
N VAL A 123 -4.21 -5.99 -11.77
CA VAL A 123 -4.28 -6.51 -10.39
C VAL A 123 -5.54 -7.33 -10.19
N GLN A 124 -6.70 -6.86 -10.69
CA GLN A 124 -7.94 -7.61 -10.58
C GLN A 124 -7.87 -8.96 -11.33
N ALA A 125 -7.39 -8.96 -12.57
CA ALA A 125 -7.23 -10.19 -13.36
C ALA A 125 -6.31 -11.21 -12.67
N ARG A 126 -5.26 -10.74 -11.99
CA ARG A 126 -4.38 -11.61 -11.20
C ARG A 126 -5.11 -12.23 -10.01
N LYS A 127 -5.89 -11.45 -9.26
CA LYS A 127 -6.68 -11.95 -8.12
C LYS A 127 -7.70 -13.01 -8.56
N ASP A 128 -8.36 -12.79 -9.69
CA ASP A 128 -9.34 -13.72 -10.24
C ASP A 128 -8.68 -15.07 -10.63
N ALA A 129 -7.47 -15.02 -11.20
CA ALA A 129 -6.70 -16.21 -11.55
C ALA A 129 -6.25 -17.01 -10.31
N GLU A 130 -5.89 -16.33 -9.21
CA GLU A 130 -5.50 -16.95 -7.94
C GLU A 130 -6.69 -17.60 -7.21
N THR A 131 -7.93 -17.18 -7.48
CA THR A 131 -9.15 -17.73 -6.84
C THR A 131 -9.72 -18.95 -7.58
N THR A 132 -9.32 -19.16 -8.84
CA THR A 132 -9.86 -20.21 -9.72
C THR A 132 -9.00 -21.49 -9.73
N GLY A 133 -7.89 -21.53 -8.98
CA GLY A 133 -7.00 -22.69 -8.84
C GLY A 133 -7.15 -23.38 -7.48
#